data_AF-A0A1X7U825-F1
#
_entry.id   AF-A0A1X7U825-F1
#
_cell.length_a   1.000
_cell.length_b   1.000
_cell.length_c   1.000
_cell.angle_alpha   90.00
_cell.angle_beta   90.00
_cell.angle_gamma   90.00
#
_symmetry.space_group_name_H-M   'P 1'
#
loop_
_entity.id
_entity.type
_entity.pdbx_description
1 polymer ?
#
loop_
_entity_poly.entity_id
_entity_poly.type
_entity_poly.pdbx_seq_one_letter_code
_entity_poly.pdbx_strand_id
1 'polypeptide(L)'
;IRHTSGNQWVIVSSINCSKDVINVCDSLHDTYIKPHCISYSLFSNFRLDVSSYLINIQRHSNKCDCGLFAIAVAFELVTGNDPLKQRFI
;
A
#
# COMPACT_ATOMS: atom_id res chain seq x y z
N ILE A 1 -6.03 -5.04 -0.48
CA ILE A 1 -4.70 -5.71 -0.40
C ILE A 1 -4.32 -6.20 -1.79
N ARG A 2 -3.08 -5.96 -2.26
CA ARG A 2 -2.63 -6.31 -3.61
C ARG A 2 -1.35 -7.15 -3.54
N HIS A 3 -1.37 -8.31 -4.20
CA HIS A 3 -0.17 -9.11 -4.47
C HIS A 3 0.63 -8.52 -5.63
N THR A 4 1.96 -8.53 -5.56
CA THR A 4 2.86 -8.11 -6.65
C THR A 4 3.68 -9.29 -7.17
N SER A 5 4.30 -9.17 -8.34
CA SER A 5 5.05 -10.28 -8.99
C SER A 5 6.26 -10.79 -8.18
N GLY A 6 6.69 -10.08 -7.15
CA GLY A 6 7.81 -10.46 -6.28
C GLY A 6 7.44 -11.25 -5.02
N ASN A 7 6.25 -11.87 -4.97
CA ASN A 7 5.68 -12.50 -3.76
C ASN A 7 5.52 -11.50 -2.59
N GLN A 8 5.29 -10.22 -2.92
CA GLN A 8 5.14 -9.15 -1.96
C GLN A 8 3.68 -8.70 -1.90
N TRP A 9 3.21 -8.39 -0.69
CA TRP A 9 1.87 -7.86 -0.47
C TRP A 9 1.95 -6.39 -0.08
N VAL A 10 1.23 -5.55 -0.82
CA VAL A 10 1.12 -4.10 -0.57
C VAL A 10 -0.33 -3.71 -0.32
N ILE A 11 -0.52 -2.57 0.32
CA ILE A 11 -1.82 -1.93 0.43
C ILE A 11 -1.95 -0.86 -0.62
N VAL A 12 -3.12 -0.80 -1.26
CA VAL A 12 -3.55 0.29 -2.12
C VAL A 12 -4.85 0.80 -1.52
N SER A 13 -4.90 2.08 -1.18
CA SER A 13 -6.03 2.67 -0.47
C SER A 13 -6.32 4.08 -0.98
N SER A 14 -7.60 4.43 -1.08
CA SER A 14 -8.08 5.80 -1.27
C SER A 14 -8.59 6.44 0.03
N ILE A 15 -8.47 5.73 1.17
CA ILE A 15 -8.90 6.24 2.47
C ILE A 15 -8.01 7.42 2.84
N ASN A 16 -8.64 8.53 3.26
CA ASN A 16 -7.97 9.79 3.60
C ASN A 16 -7.12 10.40 2.44
N CYS A 17 -7.42 10.03 1.20
CA CYS A 17 -6.82 10.62 0.01
C CYS A 17 -7.76 11.67 -0.60
N SER A 18 -7.18 12.63 -1.32
CA SER A 18 -7.95 13.50 -2.22
C SER A 18 -8.60 12.70 -3.36
N LYS A 19 -9.54 13.32 -4.06
CA LYS A 19 -10.14 12.72 -5.26
C LYS A 19 -9.03 12.35 -6.27
N ASP A 20 -9.20 11.18 -6.91
CA ASP A 20 -8.29 10.64 -7.94
C ASP A 20 -6.85 10.41 -7.44
N VAL A 21 -6.70 10.23 -6.12
CA VAL A 21 -5.44 9.89 -5.46
C VAL A 21 -5.57 8.56 -4.74
N ILE A 22 -4.55 7.72 -4.86
CA ILE A 22 -4.37 6.53 -4.03
C ILE A 22 -3.02 6.54 -3.32
N ASN A 23 -2.99 5.95 -2.14
CA ASN A 23 -1.78 5.66 -1.40
C ASN A 23 -1.42 4.18 -1.55
N VAL A 24 -0.14 3.92 -1.77
CA VAL A 24 0.47 2.59 -1.78
C VAL A 24 1.29 2.46 -0.51
N CYS A 25 1.01 1.47 0.32
CA CYS A 25 1.79 1.18 1.53
C CYS A 25 2.54 -0.13 1.34
N ASP A 26 3.86 -0.10 1.48
CA ASP A 26 4.73 -1.25 1.38
C ASP A 26 5.57 -1.39 2.66
N SER A 27 5.51 -2.57 3.29
CA SER A 27 6.24 -2.86 4.53
C SER A 27 7.64 -3.43 4.28
N LEU A 28 8.00 -3.78 3.04
CA LEU A 28 9.36 -4.22 2.70
C LEU A 28 10.31 -3.03 2.47
N HIS A 29 9.73 -1.87 2.14
CA HIS A 29 10.43 -0.69 1.59
C HIS A 29 11.19 -1.07 0.32
N ASP A 30 10.53 -1.83 -0.54
CA ASP A 30 11.10 -2.32 -1.77
C ASP A 30 11.21 -1.19 -2.80
N THR A 31 12.43 -0.93 -3.26
CA THR A 31 12.73 0.08 -4.27
C THR A 31 12.17 -0.28 -5.65
N TYR A 32 11.79 -1.54 -5.86
CA TYR A 32 11.13 -1.99 -7.09
C TYR A 32 9.64 -1.67 -7.13
N ILE A 33 9.02 -1.36 -5.98
CA ILE A 33 7.61 -0.95 -5.94
C ILE A 33 7.47 0.49 -6.41
N LYS A 34 6.95 0.65 -7.62
CA LYS A 34 6.64 1.94 -8.24
C LYS A 34 5.13 2.20 -8.16
N PRO A 35 4.65 3.19 -7.39
CA PRO A 35 3.22 3.46 -7.24
C PRO A 35 2.49 3.64 -8.58
N HIS A 36 3.11 4.34 -9.53
CA HIS A 36 2.53 4.57 -10.85
C HIS A 36 2.33 3.28 -11.67
N CYS A 37 3.19 2.27 -11.49
CA CYS A 37 2.98 0.96 -12.12
C CYS A 37 1.77 0.25 -11.52
N ILE A 38 1.57 0.40 -10.20
CA ILE A 38 0.40 -0.15 -9.51
C ILE A 38 -0.87 0.54 -9.98
N SER A 39 -0.91 1.88 -10.00
CA SER A 39 -2.08 2.62 -10.48
C SER A 39 -2.40 2.29 -11.94
N TYR A 40 -1.39 2.27 -12.81
CA TYR A 40 -1.57 1.87 -14.21
C TYR A 40 -2.14 0.46 -14.35
N SER A 41 -1.65 -0.51 -13.57
CA SER A 41 -2.15 -1.89 -13.61
C SER A 41 -3.61 -2.03 -13.16
N LEU A 42 -4.07 -1.16 -12.27
CA LEU A 42 -5.44 -1.19 -11.72
C LEU A 42 -6.42 -0.40 -12.59
N PHE A 43 -5.98 0.71 -13.18
CA PHE A 43 -6.86 1.71 -13.75
C PHE A 43 -6.74 1.92 -15.26
N SER A 44 -5.73 1.34 -15.93
CA SER A 44 -5.50 1.53 -17.38
C SER A 44 -6.72 1.19 -18.23
N ASN A 45 -7.43 0.10 -17.91
CA ASN A 45 -8.65 -0.31 -18.61
C ASN A 45 -9.82 0.66 -18.45
N PHE A 46 -9.79 1.53 -17.45
CA PHE A 46 -10.87 2.46 -17.11
C PHE A 46 -10.61 3.88 -17.62
N ARG A 47 -9.45 4.13 -18.24
CA ARG A 47 -9.01 5.48 -18.68
C ARG A 47 -9.09 6.53 -17.56
N LEU A 48 -8.88 6.09 -16.32
CA LEU A 48 -8.82 6.97 -15.16
C LEU A 48 -7.38 7.41 -14.95
N ASP A 49 -7.17 8.72 -14.84
CA ASP A 49 -5.89 9.28 -14.43
C ASP A 49 -5.85 9.38 -12.91
N VAL A 50 -5.15 8.42 -12.28
CA VAL A 50 -5.08 8.30 -10.82
C VAL A 50 -3.64 8.51 -10.37
N SER A 51 -3.43 9.56 -9.57
CA SER A 51 -2.16 9.83 -8.93
C SER A 51 -1.91 8.82 -7.81
N SER A 52 -0.68 8.36 -7.67
CA SER A 52 -0.32 7.36 -6.68
C SER A 52 0.95 7.72 -5.93
N TYR A 53 0.91 7.58 -4.60
CA TYR A 53 2.02 7.93 -3.72
C TYR A 53 2.43 6.75 -2.85
N LEU A 54 3.73 6.57 -2.65
CA LEU A 54 4.24 5.60 -1.68
C LEU A 54 4.18 6.21 -0.28
N ILE A 55 3.59 5.50 0.67
CA ILE A 55 3.53 5.88 2.07
C ILE A 55 4.47 4.99 2.88
N ASN A 56 5.35 5.62 3.65
CA ASN A 56 6.36 4.95 4.46
C ASN A 56 5.75 4.42 5.76
N ILE A 57 5.14 3.25 5.70
CA ILE A 57 4.68 2.50 6.89
C ILE A 57 5.84 1.80 7.59
N GLN A 58 5.61 1.25 8.79
CA GLN A 58 6.61 0.45 9.49
C GLN A 58 7.12 -0.70 8.60
N ARG A 59 8.45 -0.86 8.60
CA ARG A 59 9.13 -1.95 7.91
C ARG A 59 9.07 -3.25 8.72
N HIS A 60 8.76 -4.36 8.06
CA HIS A 60 8.88 -5.68 8.67
C HIS A 60 10.35 -6.14 8.71
N SER A 61 10.70 -7.04 9.63
CA SER A 61 12.09 -7.48 9.84
C SER A 61 12.49 -8.73 9.03
N ASN A 62 11.53 -9.51 8.53
CA ASN A 62 11.78 -10.76 7.82
C ASN A 62 11.05 -10.83 6.47
N LYS A 63 11.35 -11.81 5.62
CA LYS A 63 10.79 -11.88 4.26
C LYS A 63 9.35 -12.43 4.16
N CYS A 64 8.72 -12.78 5.27
CA CYS A 64 7.45 -13.52 5.29
C CYS A 64 6.27 -12.70 5.84
N ASP A 65 6.55 -11.63 6.57
CA ASP A 65 5.53 -10.87 7.30
C ASP A 65 4.79 -9.83 6.46
N CYS A 66 5.12 -9.68 5.17
CA CYS A 66 4.48 -8.68 4.31
C CYS A 66 2.95 -8.82 4.28
N GLY A 67 2.42 -10.05 4.32
CA GLY A 67 0.99 -10.32 4.43
C GLY A 67 0.39 -9.86 5.77
N LEU A 68 1.07 -10.15 6.89
CA LEU A 68 0.62 -9.72 8.22
C LEU A 68 0.59 -8.20 8.35
N PHE A 69 1.65 -7.53 7.90
CA PHE A 69 1.74 -6.07 7.89
C PHE A 69 0.68 -5.45 6.97
N ALA A 70 0.42 -6.06 5.80
CA ALA A 70 -0.64 -5.59 4.92
C ALA A 70 -2.01 -5.67 5.60
N ILE A 71 -2.32 -6.78 6.29
CA ILE A 71 -3.59 -6.93 7.04
C ILE A 71 -3.69 -5.89 8.16
N ALA A 72 -2.62 -5.73 8.96
CA ALA A 72 -2.62 -4.79 10.07
C ALA A 72 -2.80 -3.33 9.59
N VAL A 73 -2.08 -2.92 8.54
CA VAL A 73 -2.22 -1.59 7.94
C VAL A 73 -3.63 -1.38 7.36
N ALA A 74 -4.19 -2.39 6.70
CA ALA A 74 -5.56 -2.31 6.19
C ALA A 74 -6.57 -2.13 7.33
N PHE A 75 -6.40 -2.86 8.45
CA PHE A 75 -7.23 -2.75 9.63
C PHE A 75 -7.19 -1.32 10.21
N GLU A 76 -6.00 -0.77 10.44
CA GLU A 76 -5.85 0.58 10.99
C GLU A 76 -6.50 1.64 10.08
N LEU A 77 -6.33 1.52 8.76
CA LEU A 77 -6.96 2.43 7.81
C LEU A 77 -8.49 2.40 7.90
N VAL A 78 -9.10 1.21 8.00
CA VAL A 78 -10.57 1.09 8.04
C VAL A 78 -11.16 1.46 9.40
N THR A 79 -10.40 1.36 10.49
CA THR A 79 -10.82 1.82 11.82
C THR A 79 -10.60 3.32 12.03
N GLY A 80 -10.07 4.04 11.04
CA GLY A 80 -9.82 5.48 11.11
C GLY A 80 -8.53 5.87 11.83
N ASN A 81 -7.67 4.90 12.12
CA ASN A 81 -6.36 5.15 12.72
C ASN A 81 -5.32 5.47 11.64
N ASP A 82 -4.25 6.16 12.04
CA ASP A 82 -3.11 6.47 11.17
C ASP A 82 -2.08 5.33 11.27
N PRO A 83 -1.83 4.54 10.20
CA PRO A 83 -0.87 3.44 10.22
C PRO A 83 0.58 3.89 10.48
N LEU A 84 0.90 5.17 10.27
CA LEU A 84 2.23 5.74 10.55
C LEU A 84 2.50 5.92 12.04
N LYS A 85 1.45 5.96 12.85
CA LYS A 85 1.53 6.12 14.31
C LYS A 85 1.47 4.78 15.05
N GLN A 86 1.32 3.69 14.31
CA GLN A 86 1.21 2.35 14.88
C GLN A 86 2.54 1.61 14.82
N ARG A 87 2.70 0.71 15.79
CA ARG A 87 3.83 -0.22 15.82
C ARG A 87 3.29 -1.65 15.82
N PHE A 88 3.41 -2.28 14.67
CA PHE A 88 3.25 -3.71 14.47
C PHE A 88 4.52 -4.42 14.99
N ILE A 89 4.38 -5.65 15.47
CA ILE A 89 5.37 -6.35 16.33
C ILE A 89 6.72 -6.51 15.62
#